data_AF-A0A0R3FCU7-F1
#
_entry.id   AF-A0A0R3FCU7-F1
#
_cell.length_a   1.000
_cell.length_b   1.000
_cell.length_c   1.000
_cell.angle_alpha   90.00
_cell.angle_beta   90.00
_cell.angle_gamma   90.00
#
_symmetry.space_group_name_H-M   'P 1'
#
loop_
_entity.id
_entity.type
_entity.pdbx_description
1 polymer ?
#
loop_
_entity_poly.entity_id
_entity_poly.type
_entity_poly.pdbx_seq_one_letter_code
_entity_poly.pdbx_strand_id
1 'polypeptide(L)' 'MDYAYRVEWSPEDNEFVGLVAEFPSLSWLAPTSVEAMQGIVGVVEQVAAEMADARDVERGGGI' A
#
# COMPACT_ATOMS: atom_id res chain seq x y z
N MET A 1 4.41 -16.72 -3.26
CA MET A 1 5.04 -15.50 -2.71
C MET A 1 4.16 -15.11 -1.53
N ASP A 2 4.73 -15.20 -0.32
CA ASP A 2 3.99 -14.98 0.92
C ASP A 2 4.18 -13.52 1.31
N TYR A 3 3.11 -12.72 1.19
CA TYR A 3 3.11 -11.35 1.65
C TYR A 3 2.54 -11.33 3.07
N ALA A 4 3.36 -10.94 4.04
CA ALA A 4 2.92 -10.83 5.42
C ALA A 4 2.22 -9.49 5.64
N TYR A 5 0.88 -9.54 5.71
CA TYR A 5 0.04 -8.41 6.10
C TYR A 5 -0.27 -8.47 7.59
N ARG A 6 -0.19 -7.32 8.26
CA ARG A 6 -0.57 -7.17 9.67
C ARG A 6 -1.49 -5.98 9.82
N VAL A 7 -2.48 -6.11 10.70
CA VAL A 7 -3.35 -5.01 11.10
C VAL A 7 -3.11 -4.76 12.58
N GLU A 8 -2.83 -3.51 12.94
CA GLU A 8 -2.61 -3.06 14.30
C GLU A 8 -3.60 -1.93 14.63
N TRP A 9 -3.97 -1.78 15.90
CA TRP A 9 -4.87 -0.71 16.33
C TRP A 9 -4.04 0.52 16.73
N SER A 10 -4.32 1.67 16.11
CA SER A 10 -3.76 2.97 16.50
C SER A 10 -4.72 3.69 17.44
N PRO A 11 -4.42 3.77 18.75
CA PRO A 11 -5.23 4.55 19.68
C PRO A 11 -5.09 6.06 19.46
N GLU A 12 -4.03 6.52 18.78
CA GLU A 12 -3.80 7.94 18.48
C GLU A 12 -4.79 8.46 17.43
N ASP A 13 -5.03 7.64 16.40
CA ASP A 13 -5.97 7.95 15.31
C ASP A 13 -7.37 7.38 15.57
N ASN A 14 -7.51 6.51 16.57
CA ASN A 14 -8.73 5.72 16.83
C ASN A 14 -9.11 4.84 15.61
N GLU A 15 -8.10 4.32 14.89
CA GLU A 15 -8.26 3.59 13.64
C GLU A 15 -7.35 2.36 13.58
N PHE A 16 -7.63 1.46 12.64
CA PHE A 16 -6.79 0.30 12.33
C PHE A 16 -5.76 0.67 11.27
N VAL A 17 -4.49 0.35 11.54
CA VAL A 17 -3.36 0.52 10.63
C VAL A 17 -3.05 -0.83 9.97
N GLY A 18 -3.23 -0.92 8.66
CA GLY A 18 -2.74 -2.01 7.82
C GLY A 18 -1.29 -1.79 7.43
N LEU A 19 -0.45 -2.79 7.63
CA LEU A 19 0.99 -2.80 7.34
C LEU A 19 1.37 -4.03 6.53
N VAL A 20 2.39 -3.89 5.70
CA VAL A 20 2.95 -4.98 4.90
C VAL A 20 4.45 -5.11 5.16
N ALA A 21 4.93 -6.33 5.45
CA ALA A 21 6.32 -6.54 5.84
C ALA A 21 7.33 -6.22 4.72
N GLU A 22 6.93 -6.38 3.46
CA GLU A 22 7.78 -6.06 2.30
C GLU A 22 7.94 -4.56 2.06
N PHE A 23 6.96 -3.76 2.50
CA PHE A 23 6.97 -2.31 2.34
C PHE A 23 6.68 -1.64 3.68
N PRO A 24 7.66 -1.56 4.59
CA PRO A 24 7.49 -0.92 5.90
C PRO A 24 7.15 0.57 5.82
N SER A 25 7.32 1.19 4.64
CA SER A 25 6.90 2.57 4.38
C SER A 25 5.43 2.69 3.94
N LEU A 26 4.77 1.60 3.55
CA LEU A 26 3.36 1.59 3.21
C LEU A 26 2.53 1.24 4.44
N SER A 27 1.64 2.14 4.80
CA SER A 27 0.63 1.94 5.82
C SER A 27 -0.72 2.46 5.33
N TRP A 28 -1.80 1.87 5.82
CA TRP A 28 -3.16 2.32 5.52
C TRP A 28 -3.99 2.42 6.79
N LEU A 29 -4.51 3.61 7.09
CA LEU A 29 -5.41 3.86 8.21
C LEU A 29 -6.86 3.67 7.77
N ALA A 30 -7.64 2.95 8.57
CA ALA A 30 -9.08 2.79 8.32
C ALA A 30 -9.88 2.56 9.62
N PRO A 31 -11.16 2.93 9.65
CA PRO A 31 -12.00 2.77 10.84
C PRO A 31 -12.27 1.30 11.22
N THR A 32 -12.11 0.36 10.29
CA THR A 32 -12.26 -1.08 10.55
C THR A 32 -11.05 -1.88 10.08
N SER A 33 -10.80 -3.01 10.74
CA SER A 33 -9.69 -3.90 10.40
C SER A 33 -9.79 -4.49 8.98
N VAL A 34 -11.02 -4.68 8.48
CA VAL A 34 -11.28 -5.16 7.12
C VAL A 34 -10.91 -4.08 6.11
N GLU A 35 -11.33 -2.84 6.33
CA GLU A 35 -10.96 -1.72 5.46
C GLU A 35 -9.45 -1.45 5.49
N ALA A 36 -8.80 -1.61 6.64
CA ALA A 36 -7.36 -1.47 6.76
C ALA A 36 -6.62 -2.52 5.91
N MET A 37 -7.09 -3.78 5.95
CA MET A 37 -6.56 -4.86 5.14
C MET A 37 -6.83 -4.66 3.64
N GLN A 38 -8.05 -4.30 3.25
CA GLN A 38 -8.38 -4.09 1.85
C GLN A 38 -7.64 -2.87 1.27
N GLY A 39 -7.51 -1.80 2.06
CA GLY A 39 -6.78 -0.60 1.69
C GLY A 39 -5.29 -0.88 1.46
N ILE A 40 -4.61 -1.57 2.40
CA ILE A 40 -3.18 -1.87 2.23
C ILE A 40 -2.93 -2.79 1.02
N VAL A 41 -3.81 -3.76 0.75
CA VAL A 41 -3.71 -4.62 -0.45
C VAL A 41 -3.87 -3.78 -1.72
N GLY A 42 -4.88 -2.93 -1.80
CA GLY A 42 -5.12 -2.09 -2.98
C GLY A 42 -4.00 -1.08 -3.23
N VAL A 43 -3.38 -0.53 -2.19
CA VAL A 43 -2.21 0.35 -2.33
C VAL A 43 -1.01 -0.41 -2.87
N VAL A 44 -0.74 -1.61 -2.35
CA VAL A 44 0.37 -2.45 -2.86
C VAL A 44 0.16 -2.78 -4.33
N GLU A 45 -1.07 -3.12 -4.75
CA GLU A 45 -1.39 -3.38 -6.15
C GLU A 45 -1.20 -2.14 -7.03
N GLN A 46 -1.64 -0.96 -6.56
CA GLN A 46 -1.43 0.29 -7.28
C GLN A 46 0.05 0.61 -7.43
N VAL A 47 0.83 0.54 -6.35
CA VAL A 47 2.28 0.80 -6.41
C VAL A 47 2.99 -0.22 -7.31
N ALA A 48 2.58 -1.48 -7.28
CA ALA A 48 3.12 -2.51 -8.17
C ALA A 48 2.80 -2.22 -9.64
N ALA A 49 1.59 -1.73 -9.94
CA ALA A 49 1.18 -1.31 -11.27
C ALA A 49 1.94 -0.05 -11.74
N GLU A 50 2.05 0.98 -10.88
CA GLU A 50 2.79 2.21 -11.18
C GLU A 50 4.28 1.92 -11.44
N MET A 51 4.92 1.05 -10.66
CA MET A 51 6.29 0.60 -10.94
C MET A 51 6.42 -0.18 -12.26
N ALA A 52 5.33 -0.80 -12.71
CA ALA A 52 5.26 -1.47 -14.00
C ALA A 52 5.03 -0.54 -15.18
N ASP A 53 4.43 0.64 -14.95
CA ASP A 53 4.20 1.67 -15.95
C ASP A 53 5.38 2.65 -16.06
N ALA A 54 6.00 3.04 -14.93
CA ALA A 54 7.11 4.00 -14.88
C ALA A 54 8.34 3.62 -15.74
N ARG A 55 8.47 2.34 -16.10
CA ARG A 55 9.49 1.81 -17.02
C ARG A 55 9.25 2.18 -18.49
N ASP A 56 8.13 2.84 -18.83
CA ASP A 56 7.81 3.32 -20.19
C ASP A 56 7.97 4.85 -20.36
N VAL A 57 7.97 5.64 -19.28
CA VAL A 57 7.92 7.11 -19.37
C VAL A 57 9.27 7.76 -19.78
N GLU A 58 10.39 7.05 -19.73
CA GLU A 58 11.70 7.61 -20.17
C GLU A 58 11.89 7.65 -21.71
N ARG A 59 10.87 7.35 -22.54
CA ARG A 59 11.00 7.37 -24.01
C ARG A 59 10.18 8.44 -24.75
N GLY A 60 9.64 9.44 -24.04
CA GLY A 60 8.69 10.39 -24.63
C GLY A 60 8.88 11.86 -24.22
N GLY A 61 10.10 12.36 -24.13
CA GLY A 61 10.38 13.75 -23.74
C GLY A 61 11.31 14.48 -24.70
N GLY A 62 11.15 14.28 -26.01
CA GLY A 62 11.89 15.00 -27.04
C GLY A 62 10.96 15.46 -28.15
N ILE A 63 10.39 16.66 -28.00
CA ILE A 63 9.99 17.53 -29.11
C ILE A 63 10.35 18.97 -28.78
#